data_AF-A0A0A8H1T8-F1
#
_entry.id   AF-A0A0A8H1T8-F1
#
_cell.length_a   1.000
_cell.length_b   1.000
_cell.length_c   1.000
_cell.angle_alpha   90.00
_cell.angle_beta   90.00
_cell.angle_gamma   90.00
#
_symmetry.space_group_name_H-M   'P 1'
#
loop_
_entity.id
_entity.type
_entity.pdbx_description
1 polymer ?
#
loop_
_entity_poly.entity_id
_entity_poly.type
_entity_poly.pdbx_seq_one_letter_code
_entity_poly.pdbx_strand_id
1 'polypeptide(L)'
;MNAQYIREQMTFYITHLHLIDFLLASLVIFFFIITLFVALVIRNKPIFAFIVILLGILCSASIAYLGYFLIDAKIRSRITSLDDVQYFVYDNSLSINYSLTNTSKKNFKYCKIKVEVFKKIDDSNTLQKILHTLKPLRSKSTVVEKTITPNQTINLKTKFSDFKNDQKFDIKINSKCF
;
A
#
# COMPACT_ATOMS: atom_id res chain seq x y z
N MET A 1 7.50 -16.99 -5.47
CA MET A 1 7.42 -15.52 -5.60
C MET A 1 8.40 -15.09 -6.68
N ASN A 2 7.92 -14.49 -7.78
CA ASN A 2 8.77 -14.16 -8.93
C ASN A 2 9.72 -13.00 -8.60
N ALA A 3 11.03 -13.22 -8.73
CA ALA A 3 12.05 -12.19 -8.56
C ALA A 3 11.83 -10.96 -9.46
N GLN A 4 11.25 -11.17 -10.65
CA GLN A 4 10.87 -10.09 -11.58
C GLN A 4 9.85 -9.11 -10.97
N TYR A 5 8.85 -9.62 -10.23
CA TYR A 5 7.85 -8.78 -9.59
C TYR A 5 8.45 -7.89 -8.48
N ILE A 6 9.41 -8.42 -7.72
CA ILE A 6 10.11 -7.66 -6.67
C ILE A 6 10.95 -6.55 -7.33
N ARG A 7 11.65 -6.87 -8.42
CA ARG A 7 12.46 -5.92 -9.16
C ARG A 7 11.64 -4.79 -9.78
N GLU A 8 10.51 -5.10 -10.40
CA GLU A 8 9.60 -4.10 -10.95
C GLU A 8 9.04 -3.18 -9.86
N GLN A 9 8.66 -3.73 -8.72
CA GLN A 9 8.22 -2.91 -7.59
C GLN A 9 9.34 -2.01 -7.08
N MET A 10 10.53 -2.54 -6.81
CA MET A 10 11.67 -1.76 -6.34
C MET A 10 12.03 -0.64 -7.32
N THR A 11 12.06 -0.93 -8.62
CA THR A 11 12.36 0.06 -9.65
C THR A 11 11.32 1.18 -9.67
N PHE A 12 10.03 0.83 -9.63
CA PHE A 12 8.94 1.80 -9.60
C PHE A 12 9.00 2.72 -8.36
N TYR A 13 9.38 2.17 -7.20
CA TYR A 13 9.54 2.95 -5.97
C TYR A 13 10.76 3.88 -6.02
N ILE A 14 11.90 3.41 -6.53
CA ILE A 14 13.14 4.18 -6.59
C ILE A 14 13.01 5.35 -7.58
N THR A 15 12.38 5.14 -8.74
CA THR A 15 12.27 6.19 -9.77
C THR A 15 11.28 7.30 -9.42
N HIS A 16 10.31 7.03 -8.53
CA HIS A 16 9.26 7.98 -8.14
C HIS A 16 9.36 8.42 -6.68
N LEU A 17 10.51 8.19 -6.06
CA LEU A 17 10.77 8.51 -4.67
C LEU A 17 10.85 10.04 -4.50
N HIS A 18 10.01 10.60 -3.64
CA HIS A 18 10.07 12.04 -3.34
C HIS A 18 11.20 12.32 -2.33
N LEU A 19 11.71 13.56 -2.33
CA LEU A 19 12.71 14.02 -1.35
C LEU A 19 12.33 13.72 0.11
N ILE A 20 11.03 13.75 0.40
CA ILE A 20 10.48 13.46 1.74
C ILE A 20 10.69 11.99 2.14
N ASP A 21 10.57 11.05 1.20
CA ASP A 21 10.82 9.64 1.48
C ASP A 21 12.31 9.40 1.75
N PHE A 22 13.20 10.08 1.01
CA PHE A 22 14.64 10.05 1.26
C PHE A 22 14.99 10.62 2.64
N LEU A 23 14.38 11.74 3.02
CA LEU A 23 14.58 12.34 4.34
C LEU A 23 14.13 11.40 5.46
N LEU A 24 12.98 10.72 5.30
CA LEU A 24 12.53 9.73 6.28
C LEU A 24 13.49 8.55 6.39
N ALA A 25 13.95 7.99 5.26
CA ALA A 25 14.92 6.90 5.25
C ALA A 25 16.23 7.31 5.93
N SER A 26 16.73 8.51 5.62
CA SER A 26 17.93 9.08 6.25
C SER A 26 17.75 9.24 7.76
N LEU A 27 16.58 9.71 8.21
CA LEU A 27 16.27 9.87 9.64
C LEU A 27 16.27 8.52 10.37
N VAL A 28 15.66 7.49 9.79
CA VAL A 28 15.62 6.13 10.36
C VAL A 28 17.03 5.55 10.50
N ILE A 29 17.86 5.65 9.45
CA ILE A 29 19.24 5.17 9.48
C ILE A 29 20.07 5.93 10.51
N PHE A 30 19.95 7.26 10.54
CA PHE A 30 20.67 8.11 11.48
C PHE A 30 20.32 7.76 12.94
N PHE A 31 19.02 7.60 13.24
CA PHE A 31 18.56 7.18 14.57
C PHE A 31 19.11 5.81 14.97
N PHE A 32 19.14 4.87 14.04
CA PHE A 32 19.70 3.53 14.28
C PHE A 32 21.20 3.59 14.58
N ILE A 33 21.98 4.38 13.84
CA ILE A 33 23.43 4.57 14.06
C ILE A 33 23.68 5.18 15.45
N ILE A 34 22.91 6.20 15.85
CA ILE A 34 23.01 6.78 17.20
C ILE A 34 22.75 5.71 18.26
N THR A 35 21.75 4.88 18.06
CA THR A 35 21.41 3.83 19.03
C THR A 35 22.54 2.80 19.15
N LEU A 36 23.20 2.43 18.04
CA LEU A 36 24.40 1.58 18.07
C LEU A 36 25.56 2.25 18.81
N PHE A 37 25.76 3.55 18.62
CA PHE A 37 26.80 4.30 19.33
C PHE A 37 26.54 4.31 20.84
N VAL A 38 25.30 4.55 21.26
CA VAL A 38 24.89 4.47 22.67
C VAL A 38 25.13 3.07 23.24
N ALA A 39 24.78 2.02 22.49
CA ALA A 39 25.03 0.65 22.92
C ALA A 39 26.54 0.36 23.09
N LEU A 40 27.39 0.92 22.21
CA LEU A 40 28.85 0.79 22.29
C LEU A 40 29.43 1.48 23.53
N VAL A 41 28.93 2.68 23.88
CA VAL A 41 29.36 3.40 25.09
C VAL A 41 29.03 2.59 26.35
N ILE A 42 27.91 1.87 26.37
CA ILE A 42 27.44 1.09 27.52
C ILE A 42 27.94 -0.37 27.47
N ARG A 43 29.00 -0.65 26.69
CA ARG A 43 29.55 -2.01 26.52
C ARG A 43 29.88 -2.73 27.83
N ASN A 44 30.19 -1.99 28.89
CA ASN A 44 30.54 -2.54 30.20
C ASN A 44 29.37 -3.30 30.85
N LYS A 45 28.13 -3.08 30.41
CA LYS A 45 26.93 -3.82 30.86
C LYS A 45 26.25 -4.52 29.67
N PRO A 46 26.65 -5.76 29.34
CA PRO A 46 26.24 -6.40 28.09
C PRO A 46 24.72 -6.61 27.97
N ILE A 47 24.03 -6.93 29.08
CA ILE A 47 22.57 -7.09 29.11
C ILE A 47 21.88 -5.76 28.75
N PHE A 48 22.37 -4.64 29.29
CA PHE A 48 21.79 -3.34 29.03
C PHE A 48 22.04 -2.90 27.58
N ALA A 49 23.25 -3.12 27.07
CA ALA A 49 23.58 -2.85 25.66
C ALA A 49 22.68 -3.65 24.70
N PHE A 50 22.38 -4.92 25.02
CA PHE A 50 21.46 -5.74 24.22
C PHE A 50 20.04 -5.18 24.19
N ILE A 51 19.50 -4.77 25.35
CA ILE A 51 18.17 -4.15 25.44
C ILE A 51 18.11 -2.87 24.60
N VAL A 52 19.15 -2.02 24.67
CA VAL A 52 19.24 -0.78 23.89
C VAL A 52 19.21 -1.07 22.38
N ILE A 53 19.95 -2.08 21.91
CA ILE A 53 19.95 -2.47 20.49
C ILE A 53 18.56 -2.95 20.06
N LEU A 54 17.93 -3.83 20.87
CA LEU A 54 16.59 -4.34 20.59
C LEU A 54 15.57 -3.20 20.52
N LEU A 55 15.61 -2.28 21.47
CA LEU A 55 14.74 -1.10 21.50
C LEU A 55 15.01 -0.19 20.29
N GLY A 56 16.27 -0.01 19.92
CA GLY A 56 16.68 0.74 18.73
C GLY A 56 16.08 0.21 17.44
N ILE A 57 16.09 -1.12 17.27
CA ILE A 57 15.46 -1.77 16.11
C ILE A 57 13.95 -1.53 16.11
N LEU A 58 13.27 -1.75 17.23
CA LEU A 58 11.82 -1.57 17.35
C LEU A 58 11.39 -0.12 17.14
N CYS A 59 12.11 0.83 17.72
CA CYS A 59 11.87 2.27 17.52
C CYS A 59 12.12 2.67 16.07
N SER A 60 13.22 2.21 15.45
CA SER A 60 13.52 2.51 14.04
C SER A 60 12.43 1.98 13.10
N ALA A 61 11.95 0.75 13.33
CA ALA A 61 10.84 0.16 12.58
C ALA A 61 9.55 0.97 12.77
N SER A 62 9.28 1.42 14.00
CA SER A 62 8.11 2.25 14.32
C SER A 62 8.17 3.61 13.63
N ILE A 63 9.33 4.28 13.62
CA ILE A 63 9.54 5.56 12.93
C ILE A 63 9.33 5.38 11.42
N ALA A 64 9.87 4.32 10.83
CA ALA A 64 9.69 4.04 9.40
C ALA A 64 8.20 3.84 9.06
N TYR A 65 7.48 3.04 9.86
CA TYR A 65 6.07 2.76 9.65
C TYR A 65 5.20 4.02 9.82
N LEU A 66 5.33 4.70 10.96
CA LEU A 66 4.54 5.90 11.27
C LEU A 66 4.87 7.06 10.34
N GLY A 67 6.16 7.25 10.02
CA GLY A 67 6.60 8.26 9.08
C GLY A 67 5.99 8.06 7.70
N TYR A 68 6.03 6.83 7.18
CA TYR A 68 5.39 6.51 5.90
C TYR A 68 3.88 6.74 5.96
N PHE A 69 3.20 6.29 7.01
CA PHE A 69 1.77 6.49 7.19
C PHE A 69 1.39 7.99 7.20
N LEU A 70 2.16 8.83 7.90
CA LEU A 70 1.94 10.27 7.96
C LEU A 70 2.14 10.94 6.60
N ILE A 71 3.17 10.56 5.85
CA ILE A 71 3.40 11.06 4.49
C ILE A 71 2.22 10.67 3.59
N ASP A 72 1.81 9.41 3.65
CA ASP A 72 0.72 8.88 2.84
C ASP A 72 -0.61 9.56 3.15
N ALA A 73 -0.92 9.76 4.44
CA ALA A 73 -2.17 10.34 4.91
C ALA A 73 -2.26 11.87 4.75
N LYS A 74 -1.17 12.62 4.99
CA LYS A 74 -1.18 14.09 4.96
C LYS A 74 -0.65 14.70 3.68
N ILE A 75 0.40 14.12 3.10
CA ILE A 75 1.10 14.70 1.95
C ILE A 75 0.54 14.14 0.65
N ARG A 76 0.15 12.86 0.65
CA ARG A 76 -0.41 12.15 -0.50
C ARG A 76 -1.87 11.76 -0.28
N SER A 77 -2.64 12.64 0.33
CA SER A 77 -4.07 12.40 0.59
C SER A 77 -4.83 12.21 -0.71
N ARG A 78 -5.64 11.14 -0.76
CA ARG A 78 -6.53 10.82 -1.87
C ARG A 78 -7.78 10.14 -1.37
N ILE A 79 -8.84 10.25 -2.16
CA ILE A 79 -10.10 9.55 -1.92
C ILE A 79 -10.35 8.64 -3.11
N THR A 80 -10.68 7.37 -2.84
CA THR A 80 -11.12 6.41 -3.85
C THR A 80 -12.57 6.04 -3.57
N SER A 81 -13.47 6.29 -4.52
CA SER A 81 -14.86 5.84 -4.46
C SER A 81 -15.08 4.69 -5.42
N LEU A 82 -15.84 3.69 -4.98
CA LEU A 82 -16.41 2.69 -5.87
C LEU A 82 -17.70 3.27 -6.42
N ASP A 83 -17.74 3.48 -7.74
CA ASP A 83 -18.86 4.18 -8.37
C ASP A 83 -19.90 3.17 -8.86
N ASP A 84 -19.44 2.11 -9.54
CA ASP A 84 -20.32 1.14 -10.16
C ASP A 84 -19.63 -0.21 -10.40
N VAL A 85 -20.40 -1.29 -10.33
CA VAL A 85 -19.92 -2.67 -10.49
C VAL A 85 -20.89 -3.39 -11.41
N GLN A 86 -20.41 -3.73 -12.61
CA GLN A 86 -21.22 -4.38 -13.64
C GLN A 86 -20.68 -5.77 -13.92
N TYR A 87 -21.56 -6.75 -13.83
CA TYR A 87 -21.30 -8.11 -14.29
C TYR A 87 -21.91 -8.30 -15.68
N PHE A 88 -21.09 -8.68 -16.65
CA PHE A 88 -21.51 -8.97 -18.01
C PHE A 88 -21.67 -10.48 -18.17
N VAL A 89 -22.93 -10.91 -18.32
CA VAL A 89 -23.29 -12.34 -18.44
C VAL A 89 -22.78 -12.95 -19.75
N TYR A 90 -22.77 -12.17 -20.83
CA TYR A 90 -22.39 -12.65 -22.16
C TYR A 90 -20.92 -13.04 -22.29
N ASP A 91 -20.02 -12.38 -21.55
CA ASP A 91 -18.57 -12.62 -21.62
C ASP A 91 -17.96 -13.04 -20.28
N ASN A 92 -18.80 -13.41 -19.30
CA ASN A 92 -18.42 -13.76 -17.93
C ASN A 92 -17.36 -12.81 -17.36
N SER A 93 -17.59 -11.51 -17.49
CA SER A 93 -16.64 -10.50 -17.06
C SER A 93 -17.21 -9.58 -15.99
N LEU A 94 -16.34 -9.22 -15.03
CA LEU A 94 -16.64 -8.27 -13.99
C LEU A 94 -15.93 -6.95 -14.30
N SER A 95 -16.70 -5.88 -14.42
CA SER A 95 -16.20 -4.54 -14.61
C SER A 95 -16.44 -3.69 -13.38
N ILE A 96 -15.36 -3.11 -12.85
CA ILE A 96 -15.39 -2.26 -11.67
C ILE A 96 -15.00 -0.85 -12.10
N ASN A 97 -15.94 0.09 -11.96
CA ASN A 97 -15.77 1.51 -12.20
C ASN A 97 -15.52 2.21 -10.85
N TYR A 98 -14.50 3.05 -10.79
CA TYR A 98 -14.12 3.74 -9.57
C TYR A 98 -13.50 5.09 -9.89
N SER A 99 -13.68 6.04 -8.98
CA SER A 99 -13.10 7.36 -9.08
C SER A 99 -11.93 7.51 -8.11
N LEU A 100 -10.93 8.28 -8.54
CA LEU A 100 -9.79 8.68 -7.72
C LEU A 100 -9.73 10.20 -7.70
N THR A 101 -9.89 10.77 -6.52
CA THR A 101 -9.80 12.22 -6.30
C THR A 101 -8.52 12.55 -5.56
N ASN A 102 -7.71 13.44 -6.14
CA ASN A 102 -6.54 13.99 -5.47
C ASN A 102 -6.98 15.05 -4.46
N THR A 103 -6.85 14.77 -3.16
CA THR A 103 -7.13 15.75 -2.09
C THR A 103 -5.87 16.34 -1.49
N SER A 104 -4.72 16.07 -2.10
CA SER A 104 -3.43 16.59 -1.66
C SER A 104 -3.16 17.96 -2.25
N LYS A 105 -2.17 18.65 -1.68
CA LYS A 105 -1.70 19.96 -2.17
C LYS A 105 -0.79 19.86 -3.39
N LYS A 106 -0.40 18.65 -3.81
CA LYS A 106 0.56 18.42 -4.91
C LYS A 106 -0.11 17.64 -6.04
N ASN A 107 0.42 17.82 -7.25
CA ASN A 107 -0.01 17.01 -8.39
C ASN A 107 0.50 15.59 -8.21
N PHE A 108 -0.35 14.59 -8.44
CA PHE A 108 0.11 13.21 -8.63
C PHE A 108 0.48 13.03 -10.08
N LYS A 109 1.66 12.45 -10.35
CA LYS A 109 2.10 12.11 -11.71
C LYS A 109 1.92 10.62 -11.99
N TYR A 110 2.03 9.81 -10.94
CA TYR A 110 2.01 8.35 -11.04
C TYR A 110 1.09 7.77 -9.97
N CYS A 111 0.08 7.02 -10.38
CA CYS A 111 -0.80 6.32 -9.46
C CYS A 111 -0.83 4.84 -9.79
N LYS A 112 -0.42 4.00 -8.82
CA LYS A 112 -0.61 2.56 -8.87
C LYS A 112 -1.87 2.20 -8.11
N ILE A 113 -2.79 1.57 -8.81
CA ILE A 113 -4.09 1.19 -8.27
C ILE A 113 -4.17 -0.33 -8.30
N LYS A 114 -4.64 -0.91 -7.21
CA LYS A 114 -4.82 -2.35 -7.05
C LYS A 114 -6.28 -2.60 -6.70
N VAL A 115 -6.98 -3.29 -7.58
CA VAL A 115 -8.34 -3.73 -7.36
C VAL A 115 -8.30 -5.20 -6.97
N GLU A 116 -8.87 -5.52 -5.83
CA GLU A 116 -8.89 -6.86 -5.24
C GLU A 116 -10.34 -7.25 -4.99
N VAL A 117 -10.72 -8.43 -5.48
CA VAL A 117 -12.06 -9.00 -5.31
C VAL A 117 -11.95 -10.13 -4.30
N PHE A 118 -12.74 -10.07 -3.22
CA PHE A 118 -12.77 -11.03 -2.14
C PHE A 118 -14.09 -11.77 -2.13
N LYS A 119 -14.07 -13.04 -1.70
CA LYS A 119 -15.31 -13.80 -1.49
C LYS A 119 -16.02 -13.27 -0.24
N LYS A 120 -17.28 -12.88 -0.37
CA LYS A 120 -18.11 -12.50 0.77
C LYS A 120 -18.65 -13.76 1.43
N ILE A 121 -18.43 -13.88 2.74
CA ILE A 121 -18.93 -14.99 3.55
C ILE A 121 -19.83 -14.40 4.62
N ASP A 122 -21.11 -14.79 4.59
CA ASP A 122 -22.13 -14.23 5.49
C ASP A 122 -22.07 -14.85 6.90
N ASP A 123 -21.60 -16.10 7.09
CA ASP A 123 -21.55 -16.76 8.41
C ASP A 123 -20.62 -18.00 8.50
N SER A 124 -19.30 -17.84 8.52
CA SER A 124 -18.43 -18.97 8.93
C SER A 124 -17.23 -18.54 9.78
N ASN A 125 -16.85 -19.45 10.69
CA ASN A 125 -15.72 -19.42 11.62
C ASN A 125 -14.69 -18.29 11.40
N THR A 126 -14.39 -17.54 12.46
CA THR A 126 -13.49 -16.37 12.49
C THR A 126 -12.15 -16.61 11.77
N LEU A 127 -11.61 -17.83 11.83
CA LEU A 127 -10.37 -18.22 11.14
C LEU A 127 -10.50 -18.25 9.61
N GLN A 128 -11.64 -18.72 9.07
CA GLN A 128 -11.90 -18.71 7.63
C GLN A 128 -12.10 -17.28 7.12
N LYS A 129 -12.80 -16.44 7.90
CA LYS A 129 -12.96 -15.01 7.59
C LYS A 129 -11.61 -14.29 7.46
N ILE A 130 -10.66 -14.57 8.35
CA ILE A 130 -9.30 -14.00 8.29
C ILE A 130 -8.55 -14.51 7.06
N LEU A 131 -8.57 -15.83 6.79
CA LEU A 131 -7.88 -16.42 5.64
C LEU A 131 -8.37 -15.85 4.30
N HIS A 132 -9.68 -15.67 4.17
CA HIS A 132 -10.30 -15.12 2.96
C HIS A 132 -10.12 -13.61 2.81
N THR A 133 -9.94 -12.86 3.90
CA THR A 133 -9.56 -11.44 3.84
C THR A 133 -8.11 -11.26 3.35
N LEU A 134 -7.25 -12.27 3.55
CA LEU A 134 -5.85 -12.24 3.15
C LEU A 134 -5.62 -12.68 1.69
N LYS A 135 -6.50 -13.54 1.14
CA LYS A 135 -6.35 -14.10 -0.21
C LYS A 135 -7.47 -13.63 -1.14
N PRO A 136 -7.24 -12.62 -2.01
CA PRO A 136 -8.23 -12.21 -3.00
C PRO A 136 -8.47 -13.30 -4.05
N LEU A 137 -9.70 -13.41 -4.53
CA LEU A 137 -10.11 -14.29 -5.64
C LEU A 137 -9.40 -13.89 -6.93
N ARG A 138 -9.41 -12.59 -7.21
CA ARG A 138 -8.72 -11.96 -8.33
C ARG A 138 -8.13 -10.63 -7.86
N SER A 139 -6.93 -10.33 -8.34
CA SER A 139 -6.32 -9.03 -8.12
C SER A 139 -5.72 -8.54 -9.44
N LYS A 140 -5.91 -7.26 -9.73
CA LYS A 140 -5.30 -6.60 -10.88
C LYS A 140 -4.74 -5.27 -10.45
N SER A 141 -3.51 -5.00 -10.86
CA SER A 141 -2.87 -3.71 -10.64
C SER A 141 -2.78 -2.96 -11.96
N THR A 142 -3.18 -1.70 -11.94
CA THR A 142 -3.11 -0.78 -13.07
C THR A 142 -2.25 0.41 -12.66
N VAL A 143 -1.34 0.83 -13.53
CA VAL A 143 -0.55 2.05 -13.36
C VAL A 143 -1.16 3.12 -14.24
N VAL A 144 -1.40 4.30 -13.65
CA VAL A 144 -1.92 5.48 -14.33
C VAL A 144 -0.80 6.52 -14.36
N GLU A 145 -0.27 6.77 -15.54
CA GLU A 145 0.80 7.75 -15.82
C GLU A 145 0.20 9.06 -16.34
N LYS A 146 -0.77 9.60 -15.61
CA LYS A 146 -1.43 10.86 -15.94
C LYS A 146 -1.29 11.81 -14.77
N THR A 147 -1.00 13.07 -15.07
CA THR A 147 -0.97 14.12 -14.05
C THR A 147 -2.38 14.39 -13.55
N ILE A 148 -2.61 14.22 -12.25
CA ILE A 148 -3.85 14.51 -11.53
C ILE A 148 -3.57 15.73 -10.64
N THR A 149 -4.15 16.87 -10.96
CA THR A 149 -3.99 18.10 -10.18
C THR A 149 -4.77 18.02 -8.86
N PRO A 150 -4.45 18.85 -7.84
CA PRO A 150 -5.26 19.00 -6.65
C PRO A 150 -6.74 19.20 -6.97
N ASN A 151 -7.59 18.51 -6.22
CA ASN A 151 -9.05 18.46 -6.36
C ASN A 151 -9.58 17.88 -7.69
N GLN A 152 -8.71 17.35 -8.55
CA GLN A 152 -9.13 16.67 -9.76
C GLN A 152 -9.56 15.23 -9.44
N THR A 153 -10.70 14.84 -9.98
CA THR A 153 -11.20 13.47 -9.98
C THR A 153 -10.96 12.83 -11.35
N ILE A 154 -10.46 11.61 -11.35
CA ILE A 154 -10.36 10.78 -12.56
C ILE A 154 -11.21 9.52 -12.39
N ASN A 155 -11.89 9.13 -13.46
CA ASN A 155 -12.70 7.91 -13.50
C ASN A 155 -11.90 6.81 -14.17
N LEU A 156 -11.87 5.64 -13.55
CA LEU A 156 -11.07 4.50 -13.97
C LEU A 156 -11.92 3.23 -13.99
N LYS A 157 -11.53 2.31 -14.86
CA LYS A 157 -12.26 1.06 -15.09
C LYS A 157 -11.30 -0.11 -15.10
N THR A 158 -11.59 -1.13 -14.29
CA THR A 158 -10.85 -2.38 -14.27
C THR A 158 -11.78 -3.53 -14.64
N LYS A 159 -11.45 -4.22 -15.74
CA LYS A 159 -12.16 -5.44 -16.18
C LYS A 159 -11.39 -6.70 -15.76
N PHE A 160 -12.12 -7.65 -15.18
CA PHE A 160 -11.71 -9.02 -14.89
C PHE A 160 -12.45 -9.97 -15.82
N SER A 161 -11.71 -10.77 -16.59
CA SER A 161 -12.28 -11.80 -17.47
C SER A 161 -12.38 -13.14 -16.74
N ASP A 162 -13.27 -14.02 -17.20
CA ASP A 162 -13.55 -15.33 -16.60
C ASP A 162 -13.86 -15.26 -15.10
N PHE A 163 -14.78 -14.36 -14.74
CA PHE A 163 -15.32 -14.22 -13.40
C PHE A 163 -16.65 -14.98 -13.32
N LYS A 164 -16.78 -15.90 -12.35
CA LYS A 164 -18.02 -16.67 -12.17
C LYS A 164 -19.00 -15.89 -11.28
N ASN A 165 -20.25 -15.77 -11.71
CA ASN A 165 -21.31 -14.99 -11.05
C ASN A 165 -21.91 -15.63 -9.79
N ASP A 166 -21.49 -16.83 -9.42
CA ASP A 166 -22.19 -17.67 -8.44
C ASP A 166 -21.95 -17.27 -6.98
N GLN A 167 -21.11 -16.26 -6.71
CA GLN A 167 -20.66 -15.94 -5.35
C GLN A 167 -20.86 -14.46 -5.04
N LYS A 168 -21.42 -14.16 -3.87
CA LYS A 168 -21.35 -12.81 -3.30
C LYS A 168 -19.87 -12.44 -3.10
N PHE A 169 -19.48 -11.24 -3.50
CA PHE A 169 -18.10 -10.76 -3.40
C PHE A 169 -18.05 -9.34 -2.85
N ASP A 170 -16.93 -9.02 -2.20
CA ASP A 170 -16.58 -7.67 -1.75
C ASP A 170 -15.39 -7.16 -2.57
N ILE A 171 -15.34 -5.86 -2.82
CA ILE A 171 -14.28 -5.22 -3.61
C ILE A 171 -13.48 -4.30 -2.70
N LYS A 172 -12.16 -4.42 -2.76
CA LYS A 172 -11.22 -3.49 -2.13
C LYS A 172 -10.40 -2.80 -3.21
N ILE A 173 -10.36 -1.47 -3.14
CA ILE A 173 -9.55 -0.65 -4.03
C ILE A 173 -8.47 -0.01 -3.19
N ASN A 174 -7.21 -0.32 -3.50
CA ASN A 174 -6.05 0.28 -2.86
C ASN A 174 -5.32 1.15 -3.90
N SER A 175 -5.10 2.43 -3.58
CA SER A 175 -4.34 3.36 -4.43
C SER A 175 -3.06 3.80 -3.73
N LYS A 176 -1.98 3.91 -4.51
CA LYS A 176 -0.71 4.52 -4.10
C LYS A 176 -0.30 5.53 -5.18
N CYS A 177 -0.24 6.80 -4.82
CA CYS A 177 0.05 7.89 -5.76
C CYS A 177 1.32 8.65 -5.36
N PHE A 178 2.05 9.15 -6.35
CA PHE A 178 3.33 9.87 -6.21
C PHE A 178 3.33 11.13 -7.07
#